data_AF-A0A1G4KJW3-F1
#
_entry.id   AF-A0A1G4KJW3-F1
#
_cell.length_a   1.000
_cell.length_b   1.000
_cell.length_c   1.000
_cell.angle_alpha   90.00
_cell.angle_beta   90.00
_cell.angle_gamma   90.00
#
_symmetry.space_group_name_H-M   'P 1'
#
loop_
_entity.id
_entity.type
_entity.pdbx_description
1 polymer ?
#
loop_
_entity_poly.entity_id
_entity_poly.type
_entity_poly.pdbx_seq_one_letter_code
_entity_poly.pdbx_strand_id
1 'polypeptide(L)'
;MTDTLELCVASLESSTGLLDEAVRNLTERGKASSHLTKSFLHVKRVFELIPEYDFQKAKLDLIEEVEPLVNNLNNKLEKALSRLEREAGNLAQTYELNKLRLSKINVDQEDVEFDMSADPVVIVSSTSEELEELKRLKGEKERSLHKIQEMERSIIVPD
;
A
#
# COMPACT_ATOMS: atom_id res chain seq x y z
N MET A 1 -59.82 -1.31 -80.83
CA MET A 1 -59.40 -1.80 -79.48
C MET A 1 -57.97 -2.34 -79.49
N THR A 2 -57.47 -2.82 -80.62
CA THR A 2 -56.07 -3.23 -80.83
C THR A 2 -55.12 -2.04 -80.78
N ASP A 3 -55.50 -0.93 -81.39
CA ASP A 3 -54.63 0.26 -81.55
C ASP A 3 -54.31 0.95 -80.21
N THR A 4 -55.24 0.90 -79.26
CA THR A 4 -55.03 1.43 -77.91
C THR A 4 -54.06 0.58 -77.09
N LEU A 5 -54.05 -0.74 -77.32
CA LEU A 5 -53.11 -1.64 -76.65
C LEU A 5 -51.70 -1.47 -77.23
N GLU A 6 -51.59 -1.32 -78.55
CA GLU A 6 -50.33 -1.08 -79.25
C GLU A 6 -49.68 0.24 -78.79
N LEU A 7 -50.47 1.30 -78.64
CA LEU A 7 -49.99 2.58 -78.07
C LEU A 7 -49.52 2.45 -76.61
N CYS A 8 -50.21 1.66 -75.78
CA CYS A 8 -49.78 1.40 -74.41
C CYS A 8 -48.48 0.60 -74.35
N VAL A 9 -48.31 -0.40 -75.22
CA VAL A 9 -47.09 -1.20 -75.32
C VAL A 9 -45.92 -0.34 -75.79
N ALA A 10 -46.11 0.49 -76.82
CA ALA A 10 -45.09 1.41 -77.30
C ALA A 10 -44.69 2.46 -76.24
N SER A 11 -45.65 2.97 -75.47
CA SER A 11 -45.39 3.90 -74.36
C SER A 11 -44.61 3.23 -73.22
N LEU A 12 -44.95 1.97 -72.90
CA LEU A 12 -44.25 1.19 -71.89
C LEU A 12 -42.82 0.87 -72.35
N GLU A 13 -42.63 0.48 -73.62
CA GLU A 13 -41.32 0.20 -74.21
C GLU A 13 -40.42 1.46 -74.25
N SER A 14 -41.00 2.62 -74.56
CA SER A 14 -40.29 3.90 -74.47
C SER A 14 -39.90 4.22 -73.03
N SER A 15 -40.80 3.99 -72.07
CA SER A 15 -40.54 4.21 -70.64
C SER A 15 -39.46 3.28 -70.09
N THR A 16 -39.43 2.01 -70.52
CA THR A 16 -38.36 1.07 -70.12
C THR A 16 -37.04 1.41 -70.78
N GLY A 17 -37.03 1.87 -72.03
CA GLY A 17 -35.84 2.38 -72.71
C GLY A 17 -35.24 3.60 -72.00
N LEU A 18 -36.07 4.58 -71.64
CA LEU A 18 -35.64 5.75 -70.86
C LEU A 18 -35.12 5.37 -69.48
N LEU A 19 -35.73 4.37 -68.84
CA LEU A 19 -35.25 3.87 -67.54
C LEU A 19 -33.88 3.20 -67.67
N ASP A 20 -33.67 2.38 -68.70
CA ASP A 20 -32.36 1.74 -68.95
C ASP A 20 -31.27 2.80 -69.22
N GLU A 21 -31.58 3.82 -70.02
CA GLU A 21 -30.67 4.93 -70.27
C GLU A 21 -30.36 5.72 -68.99
N ALA A 22 -31.38 6.01 -68.16
CA ALA A 22 -31.19 6.68 -66.89
C ALA A 22 -30.31 5.86 -65.92
N VAL A 23 -30.51 4.54 -65.86
CA VAL A 23 -29.71 3.63 -65.03
C VAL A 23 -28.27 3.57 -65.52
N ARG A 24 -28.04 3.48 -66.84
CA ARG A 24 -26.69 3.48 -67.42
C ARG A 24 -25.96 4.79 -67.14
N ASN A 25 -26.62 5.93 -67.35
CA ASN A 25 -26.07 7.25 -67.05
C ASN A 25 -25.76 7.42 -65.56
N LEU A 26 -26.65 6.97 -64.68
CA LEU A 26 -26.43 7.05 -63.22
C LEU A 26 -25.28 6.14 -62.79
N THR A 27 -25.16 4.96 -63.37
CA THR A 27 -24.08 4.02 -63.06
C THR A 27 -22.73 4.55 -63.53
N GLU A 28 -22.66 5.16 -64.72
CA GLU A 28 -21.43 5.77 -65.22
C GLU A 28 -20.99 6.95 -64.36
N ARG A 29 -21.90 7.90 -64.09
CA ARG A 29 -21.62 9.09 -63.27
C ARG A 29 -21.39 8.74 -61.80
N GLY A 30 -22.06 7.70 -61.30
CA GLY A 30 -21.98 7.22 -59.92
C GLY A 30 -20.64 6.57 -59.56
N LYS A 31 -19.87 6.07 -60.55
CA LYS A 31 -18.54 5.46 -60.30
C LYS A 31 -17.56 6.44 -59.64
N ALA A 32 -17.53 7.69 -60.10
CA ALA A 32 -16.66 8.73 -59.53
C ALA A 32 -17.03 9.07 -58.08
N SER A 33 -18.34 9.20 -57.80
CA SER A 33 -18.86 9.47 -56.45
C SER A 33 -18.61 8.30 -55.49
N SER A 34 -18.80 7.05 -55.96
CA SER A 34 -18.53 5.84 -55.17
C SER A 34 -17.07 5.71 -54.79
N HIS A 35 -16.15 6.00 -55.72
CA HIS A 35 -14.72 6.01 -55.44
C HIS A 35 -14.37 7.07 -54.39
N LEU A 36 -14.81 8.33 -54.58
CA LEU A 36 -14.57 9.42 -53.64
C LEU A 36 -15.07 9.07 -52.22
N THR A 37 -16.26 8.49 -52.12
CA THR A 37 -16.87 8.13 -50.84
C THR A 37 -16.10 7.01 -50.13
N LYS A 38 -15.64 6.01 -50.88
CA LYS A 38 -14.93 4.85 -50.33
C LYS A 38 -13.46 5.12 -50.01
N SER A 39 -12.76 5.91 -50.83
CA SER A 39 -11.32 6.12 -50.69
C SER A 39 -10.94 7.40 -49.96
N PHE A 40 -11.69 8.49 -50.18
CA PHE A 40 -11.33 9.82 -49.66
C PHE A 40 -12.18 10.24 -48.46
N LEU A 41 -13.48 9.97 -48.44
CA LEU A 41 -14.32 10.33 -47.28
C LEU A 41 -14.19 9.34 -46.12
N HIS A 42 -13.79 8.11 -46.42
CA HIS A 42 -13.45 7.10 -45.42
C HIS A 42 -12.03 7.29 -44.86
N VAL A 43 -11.54 8.55 -44.74
CA VAL A 43 -10.24 8.84 -44.11
C VAL A 43 -10.20 8.12 -42.79
N LYS A 44 -9.34 7.11 -42.71
CA LYS A 44 -9.05 6.40 -41.49
C LYS A 44 -8.46 7.45 -40.56
N ARG A 45 -9.20 7.86 -39.52
CA ARG A 45 -8.69 8.74 -38.47
C ARG A 45 -7.60 7.97 -37.73
N VAL A 46 -6.38 8.02 -38.26
CA VAL A 46 -5.20 7.34 -37.69
C VAL A 46 -4.78 8.03 -36.38
N PHE A 47 -5.19 9.29 -36.20
CA PHE A 47 -4.94 10.08 -35.01
C PHE A 47 -6.26 10.63 -34.48
N GLU A 48 -6.54 10.32 -33.22
CA GLU A 48 -7.56 11.03 -32.45
C GLU A 48 -6.94 12.32 -31.92
N LEU A 49 -7.57 13.45 -32.25
CA LEU A 49 -7.12 14.75 -31.77
C LEU A 49 -7.75 14.97 -30.41
N ILE A 50 -6.94 14.92 -29.35
CA ILE A 50 -7.37 15.30 -28.00
C ILE A 50 -7.14 16.80 -27.86
N PRO A 51 -8.17 17.60 -27.49
CA PRO A 51 -7.98 19.02 -27.24
C PRO A 51 -6.95 19.26 -26.13
N GLU A 52 -6.09 20.26 -26.31
CA GLU A 52 -5.08 20.61 -25.30
C GLU A 52 -5.72 20.98 -23.97
N TYR A 53 -6.87 21.66 -24.00
CA TYR A 53 -7.63 22.02 -22.81
C TYR A 53 -8.03 20.78 -21.99
N ASP A 54 -8.54 19.74 -22.65
CA ASP A 54 -8.95 18.50 -21.99
C ASP A 54 -7.75 17.78 -21.37
N PHE A 55 -6.60 17.82 -22.05
CA PHE A 55 -5.35 17.29 -21.52
C PHE A 55 -4.88 18.05 -20.27
N GLN A 56 -4.88 19.37 -20.32
CA GLN A 56 -4.48 20.20 -19.18
C GLN A 56 -5.41 20.01 -17.99
N LYS A 57 -6.72 19.91 -18.23
CA LYS A 57 -7.71 19.62 -17.20
C LYS A 57 -7.48 18.25 -16.56
N ALA A 58 -7.35 17.19 -17.38
CA ALA A 58 -7.09 15.84 -16.88
C ALA A 58 -5.79 15.75 -16.07
N LYS A 59 -4.77 16.52 -16.45
CA LYS A 59 -3.52 16.63 -15.70
C LYS A 59 -3.74 17.26 -14.33
N LEU A 60 -4.51 18.35 -14.24
CA LEU A 60 -4.82 19.00 -12.97
C LEU A 60 -5.64 18.08 -12.07
N ASP A 61 -6.70 17.47 -12.62
CA ASP A 61 -7.55 16.51 -11.91
C ASP A 61 -6.71 15.36 -11.32
N LEU A 62 -5.74 14.84 -12.09
CA LEU A 62 -4.82 13.78 -11.63
C LEU A 62 -3.89 14.27 -10.52
N ILE A 63 -3.37 15.49 -10.61
CA ILE A 63 -2.50 16.06 -9.57
C ILE A 63 -3.28 16.24 -8.27
N GLU A 64 -4.50 16.76 -8.33
CA GLU A 64 -5.38 16.93 -7.17
C GLU A 64 -5.72 15.60 -6.49
N GLU A 65 -5.83 14.51 -7.26
CA GLU A 65 -6.04 13.17 -6.72
C GLU A 65 -4.76 12.57 -6.11
N VAL A 66 -3.63 12.67 -6.81
CA VAL A 66 -2.38 11.97 -6.43
C VAL A 66 -1.62 12.68 -5.30
N GLU A 67 -1.60 14.01 -5.28
CA GLU A 67 -0.86 14.81 -4.29
C GLU A 67 -1.24 14.50 -2.83
N PRO A 68 -2.52 14.42 -2.42
CA PRO A 68 -2.87 14.06 -1.06
C PRO A 68 -2.48 12.62 -0.71
N LEU A 69 -2.51 11.69 -1.67
CA LEU A 69 -2.06 10.31 -1.45
C LEU A 69 -0.56 10.25 -1.18
N VAL A 70 0.24 10.97 -1.99
CA VAL A 70 1.70 11.06 -1.82
C VAL A 70 2.03 11.71 -0.48
N ASN A 71 1.37 12.81 -0.13
CA ASN A 71 1.58 13.49 1.16
C ASN A 71 1.20 12.60 2.35
N ASN A 72 0.12 11.82 2.26
CA ASN A 72 -0.24 10.87 3.31
C ASN A 72 0.82 9.77 3.47
N LEU A 73 1.33 9.24 2.35
CA LEU A 73 2.38 8.23 2.36
C LEU A 73 3.68 8.79 2.94
N ASN A 74 4.05 10.02 2.58
CA ASN A 74 5.23 10.69 3.11
C ASN A 74 5.11 10.90 4.63
N ASN A 75 3.96 11.40 5.11
CA ASN A 75 3.68 11.54 6.54
C ASN A 75 3.75 10.20 7.29
N LYS A 76 3.33 9.09 6.68
CA LYS A 76 3.47 7.75 7.26
C LYS A 76 4.92 7.31 7.32
N LEU A 77 5.69 7.57 6.27
CA LEU A 77 7.11 7.27 6.21
C LEU A 77 7.89 8.06 7.27
N GLU A 78 7.66 9.36 7.41
CA GLU A 78 8.29 10.20 8.45
C GLU A 78 7.96 9.71 9.87
N LYS A 79 6.71 9.30 10.13
CA LYS A 79 6.32 8.72 11.42
C LYS A 79 6.99 7.37 11.68
N ALA A 80 7.14 6.53 10.65
CA ALA A 80 7.84 5.26 10.79
C ALA A 80 9.34 5.46 11.01
N LEU A 81 9.95 6.38 10.28
CA LEU A 81 11.37 6.73 10.38
C LEU A 81 11.69 7.31 11.76
N SER A 82 10.89 8.27 12.24
CA SER A 82 11.07 8.83 13.59
C SER A 82 10.86 7.80 14.72
N ARG A 83 10.00 6.79 14.52
CA ARG A 83 9.89 5.66 15.46
C ARG A 83 11.15 4.80 15.44
N LEU A 84 11.63 4.46 14.25
CA LEU A 84 12.83 3.65 14.08
C LEU A 84 14.07 4.35 14.64
N GLU A 85 14.20 5.66 14.44
CA GLU A 85 15.28 6.47 15.04
C GLU A 85 15.22 6.46 16.58
N ARG A 86 14.03 6.54 17.17
CA ARG A 86 13.85 6.44 18.63
C ARG A 86 14.20 5.05 19.13
N GLU A 87 13.77 4.00 18.44
CA GLU A 87 14.11 2.61 18.78
C GLU A 87 15.62 2.38 18.69
N ALA A 88 16.27 2.89 17.64
CA ALA A 88 17.72 2.84 17.48
C ALA A 88 18.45 3.60 18.60
N GLY A 89 17.97 4.80 18.96
CA GLY A 89 18.52 5.59 20.06
C GLY A 89 18.39 4.88 21.41
N ASN A 90 17.21 4.31 21.69
CA ASN A 90 16.98 3.52 22.90
C ASN A 90 17.87 2.27 22.94
N LEU A 91 18.02 1.57 21.82
CA LEU A 91 18.87 0.38 21.72
C LEU A 91 20.34 0.72 21.90
N ALA A 92 20.81 1.85 21.34
CA ALA A 92 22.17 2.33 21.57
C ALA A 92 22.40 2.69 23.05
N GLN A 93 21.43 3.34 23.70
CA GLN A 93 21.52 3.68 25.12
C GLN A 93 21.53 2.43 26.01
N THR A 94 20.69 1.43 25.72
CA THR A 94 20.68 0.17 26.49
C THR A 94 21.96 -0.64 26.25
N TYR A 95 22.49 -0.64 25.03
CA TYR A 95 23.77 -1.24 24.70
C TYR A 95 24.92 -0.62 25.52
N GLU A 96 25.05 0.71 25.53
CA GLU A 96 26.08 1.40 26.33
C GLU A 96 25.90 1.18 27.83
N LEU A 97 24.66 1.18 28.33
CA LEU A 97 24.38 0.89 29.75
C LEU A 97 24.81 -0.54 30.12
N ASN A 98 24.47 -1.53 29.29
CA ASN A 98 24.85 -2.92 29.54
C ASN A 98 26.36 -3.13 29.45
N LYS A 99 27.03 -2.46 28.50
CA LYS A 99 28.49 -2.45 28.40
C LYS A 99 29.14 -1.89 29.66
N LEU A 100 28.63 -0.77 30.20
CA LEU A 100 29.12 -0.19 31.46
C LEU A 100 28.84 -1.08 32.68
N ARG A 101 27.71 -1.77 32.73
CA ARG A 101 27.39 -2.74 33.79
C ARG A 101 28.34 -3.93 33.75
N LEU A 102 28.57 -4.50 32.56
CA LEU A 102 29.52 -5.60 32.37
C LEU A 102 30.95 -5.19 32.72
N SER A 103 31.40 -3.99 32.34
CA SER A 103 32.73 -3.52 32.71
C SER A 103 32.89 -3.34 34.22
N LYS A 104 31.84 -2.91 34.94
CA LYS A 104 31.89 -2.80 36.41
C LYS A 104 31.96 -4.17 37.08
N ILE A 105 31.15 -5.13 36.64
CA ILE A 105 31.18 -6.50 37.17
C ILE A 105 32.57 -7.14 36.96
N ASN A 106 33.20 -6.92 35.82
CA ASN A 106 34.54 -7.45 35.55
C ASN A 106 35.63 -6.77 36.41
N VAL A 107 35.48 -5.48 36.74
CA VAL A 107 36.41 -4.75 37.61
C VAL A 107 36.22 -5.15 39.08
N ASP A 108 34.99 -5.33 39.53
CA ASP A 108 34.67 -5.80 40.89
C ASP A 108 35.01 -7.29 41.12
N GLN A 109 35.39 -8.04 40.07
CA GLN A 109 35.89 -9.42 40.19
C GLN A 109 37.41 -9.50 40.34
N GLU A 110 38.16 -8.44 40.01
CA GLU A 110 39.63 -8.44 40.13
C GLU A 110 40.13 -7.88 41.46
N ASP A 111 39.31 -7.13 42.20
CA ASP A 111 39.62 -6.64 43.54
C ASP A 111 38.38 -6.72 44.47
N VAL A 112 38.56 -7.24 45.69
CA VAL A 112 37.70 -7.13 46.90
C VAL A 112 36.83 -8.35 47.28
N GLU A 113 37.15 -8.90 48.46
CA GLU A 113 36.33 -9.78 49.31
C GLU A 113 34.92 -9.19 49.54
N PHE A 114 33.87 -9.87 49.06
CA PHE A 114 32.50 -9.34 49.09
C PHE A 114 31.84 -9.51 50.47
N ASP A 115 31.65 -8.40 51.18
CA ASP A 115 30.75 -8.26 52.34
C ASP A 115 29.28 -8.36 51.87
N MET A 116 28.57 -9.37 52.37
CA MET A 116 27.23 -9.83 51.93
C MET A 116 26.06 -8.96 52.42
N SER A 117 26.29 -7.68 52.74
CA SER A 117 25.34 -6.88 53.54
C SER A 117 24.54 -5.83 52.75
N ALA A 118 24.77 -5.64 51.45
CA ALA A 118 24.05 -4.65 50.64
C ALA A 118 23.16 -5.33 49.58
N ASP A 119 21.86 -5.33 49.83
CA ASP A 119 20.79 -5.81 48.96
C ASP A 119 20.82 -5.03 47.62
N PRO A 120 21.12 -5.68 46.47
CA PRO A 120 21.13 -5.00 45.18
C PRO A 120 19.70 -4.73 44.73
N VAL A 121 19.28 -3.46 44.75
CA VAL A 121 18.01 -3.02 44.18
C VAL A 121 18.06 -3.16 42.65
N VAL A 122 17.56 -4.29 42.17
CA VAL A 122 17.42 -4.64 40.75
C VAL A 122 16.33 -3.77 40.14
N ILE A 123 16.71 -2.62 39.57
CA ILE A 123 15.83 -1.83 38.68
C ILE A 123 15.91 -2.48 37.29
N VAL A 124 15.08 -3.52 37.09
CA VAL A 124 14.83 -4.12 35.79
C VAL A 124 13.43 -3.70 35.35
N SER A 125 13.35 -3.12 34.16
CA SER A 125 12.10 -2.86 33.45
C SER A 125 11.55 -4.20 32.92
N SER A 126 11.07 -5.04 33.83
CA SER A 126 10.49 -6.35 33.51
C SER A 126 9.06 -6.20 33.00
N THR A 127 8.70 -6.99 31.99
CA THR A 127 7.34 -7.15 31.50
C THR A 127 6.42 -7.68 32.61
N SER A 128 5.09 -7.54 32.46
CA SER A 128 4.14 -7.89 33.54
C SER A 128 4.23 -9.34 34.01
N GLU A 129 4.67 -10.24 33.14
CA GLU A 129 4.85 -11.67 33.39
C GLU A 129 6.06 -11.96 34.30
N GLU A 130 7.22 -11.35 34.02
CA GLU A 130 8.42 -11.48 34.84
C GLU A 130 8.23 -10.88 36.25
N LEU A 131 7.40 -9.84 36.38
CA LEU A 131 7.07 -9.24 37.67
C LEU A 131 6.22 -10.17 38.56
N GLU A 132 5.36 -10.98 37.95
CA GLU A 132 4.54 -11.97 38.66
C GLU A 132 5.40 -13.15 39.14
N GLU A 133 6.35 -13.59 38.32
CA GLU A 133 7.31 -14.62 38.70
C GLU A 133 8.22 -14.15 39.85
N LEU A 134 8.69 -12.90 39.81
CA LEU A 134 9.47 -12.32 40.91
C LEU A 134 8.66 -12.22 42.21
N LYS A 135 7.36 -11.91 42.15
CA LYS A 135 6.50 -11.94 43.34
C LYS A 135 6.35 -13.35 43.91
N ARG A 136 6.20 -14.36 43.06
CA ARG A 136 6.15 -15.77 43.48
C ARG A 136 7.45 -16.18 44.19
N LEU A 137 8.59 -15.89 43.56
CA LEU A 137 9.91 -16.20 44.11
C LEU A 137 10.20 -15.45 45.41
N LYS A 138 9.76 -14.18 45.53
CA LYS A 138 9.86 -13.43 46.79
C LYS A 138 9.02 -14.07 47.90
N GLY A 139 7.80 -14.52 47.60
CA GLY A 139 6.95 -15.23 48.56
C GLY A 139 7.55 -16.58 48.99
N GLU A 140 8.16 -17.33 48.06
CA GLU A 140 8.87 -18.58 48.37
C GLU A 140 10.12 -18.34 49.22
N LYS A 141 10.85 -17.25 48.95
CA LYS A 141 11.98 -16.80 49.78
C LYS A 141 11.51 -16.49 51.20
N GLU A 142 10.47 -15.68 51.38
CA GLU A 142 9.93 -15.32 52.71
C GLU A 142 9.45 -16.54 53.50
N ARG A 143 8.79 -17.51 52.85
CA ARG A 143 8.39 -18.77 53.49
C ARG A 143 9.59 -19.60 53.94
N SER A 144 10.61 -19.69 53.11
CA SER A 144 11.84 -20.41 53.43
C SER A 144 12.57 -19.73 54.59
N LEU A 145 12.60 -18.40 54.60
CA LEU A 145 13.21 -17.59 55.65
C LEU A 145 12.46 -17.74 56.98
N HIS A 146 11.12 -17.70 56.96
CA HIS A 146 10.31 -17.95 58.16
C HIS A 146 10.55 -19.36 58.72
N LYS A 147 10.66 -20.36 57.83
CA LYS A 147 10.94 -21.75 58.25
C LYS A 147 12.34 -21.91 58.82
N ILE A 148 13.34 -21.21 58.27
CA ILE A 148 14.69 -21.13 58.84
C ILE A 148 14.64 -20.45 60.20
N GLN A 149 13.95 -19.32 60.34
CA GLN A 149 13.84 -18.58 61.60
C GLN A 149 13.09 -19.37 62.69
N GLU A 150 12.12 -20.19 62.30
CA GLU A 150 11.42 -21.11 63.19
C GLU A 150 12.33 -22.27 63.65
N MET A 151 13.15 -22.81 62.74
CA MET A 151 14.19 -23.78 63.09
C MET A 151 15.29 -23.18 63.97
N GLU A 152 15.71 -21.94 63.72
CA GLU A 152 16.68 -21.24 64.57
C GLU A 152 16.10 -21.00 65.98
N ARG A 153 14.81 -20.65 66.09
CA ARG A 153 14.14 -20.56 67.40
C ARG A 153 14.03 -21.90 68.11
N SER A 154 13.86 -23.01 67.39
CA SER A 154 13.81 -24.34 68.00
C SER A 154 15.19 -24.88 68.39
N ILE A 155 16.28 -24.31 67.85
CA ILE A 155 17.67 -24.65 68.20
C ILE A 155 18.18 -23.85 69.42
N ILE A 156 17.57 -22.71 69.76
CA ILE A 156 18.02 -21.82 70.86
C ILE A 156 17.41 -22.17 72.24
N VAL A 157 16.57 -23.21 72.34
CA VAL A 157 16.16 -23.78 73.64
C VAL A 157 16.67 -25.22 73.75
N PRO A 158 17.93 -25.44 74.15
CA PRO A 158 18.32 -26.66 74.82
C PRO A 158 17.81 -26.64 76.27
N ASP A 159 17.46 -27.83 76.78
CA ASP A 159 17.21 -28.10 78.21
C ASP A 159 18.21 -27.41 79.16
#